data_AF-A0A329R6U4-F1
#
_entry.id   AF-A0A329R6U4-F1
#
_cell.length_a   1.000
_cell.length_b   1.000
_cell.length_c   1.000
_cell.angle_alpha   90.00
_cell.angle_beta   90.00
_cell.angle_gamma   90.00
#
_symmetry.space_group_name_H-M   'P 1'
#
loop_
_entity.id
_entity.type
_entity.pdbx_description
1 polymer ?
#
loop_
_entity_poly.entity_id
_entity_poly.type
_entity_poly.pdbx_seq_one_letter_code
_entity_poly.pdbx_strand_id
1 'polypeptide(L)'
;MIEELEKIGFVQDASQFKWDHYILSSLRQFEKLYGSTDVLRPFVVPEGDEAWPKFAWGRRLGFIVAAMRSGKVYAPQSKEELEKLGFCFTSIAERDWTEKMLPSLKTYRQEFGHCIV
;
A
#
# COMPACT_ATOMS: atom_id res chain seq x y z
N MET A 1 -36.83 6.20 -4.41
CA MET A 1 -36.09 6.76 -3.24
C MET A 1 -34.61 6.40 -3.30
N ILE A 2 -34.26 5.12 -3.51
CA ILE A 2 -32.85 4.69 -3.68
C ILE A 2 -32.23 5.26 -4.98
N GLU A 3 -32.95 5.22 -6.11
CA GLU A 3 -32.47 5.75 -7.40
C GLU A 3 -32.17 7.27 -7.41
N GLU A 4 -32.90 8.06 -6.60
CA GLU A 4 -32.66 9.50 -6.48
C GLU A 4 -31.42 9.80 -5.60
N LEU A 5 -31.18 8.95 -4.60
CA LEU A 5 -29.95 9.01 -3.79
C LEU A 5 -28.72 8.65 -4.63
N GLU A 6 -28.81 7.66 -5.52
CA GLU A 6 -27.74 7.31 -6.46
C GLU A 6 -27.42 8.47 -7.42
N LYS A 7 -28.44 9.17 -7.94
CA LYS A 7 -28.27 10.33 -8.83
C LYS A 7 -27.53 11.51 -8.19
N ILE A 8 -27.66 11.72 -6.89
CA ILE A 8 -26.95 12.81 -6.17
C ILE A 8 -25.58 12.37 -5.63
N GLY A 9 -25.13 11.16 -5.96
CA GLY A 9 -23.87 10.62 -5.48
C GLY A 9 -23.89 10.28 -3.99
N PHE A 10 -25.05 9.90 -3.45
CA PHE A 10 -25.16 9.50 -2.05
C PHE A 10 -24.33 8.23 -1.79
N VAL A 11 -23.32 8.37 -0.94
CA VAL A 11 -22.46 7.27 -0.54
C VAL A 11 -23.11 6.49 0.60
N GLN A 12 -23.65 5.31 0.30
CA GLN A 12 -24.26 4.43 1.31
C GLN A 12 -23.22 3.83 2.28
N ASP A 13 -22.02 3.52 1.81
CA ASP A 13 -20.89 3.09 2.64
C ASP A 13 -19.72 4.06 2.53
N ALA A 14 -19.68 5.02 3.47
CA ALA A 14 -18.63 6.03 3.53
C ALA A 14 -17.24 5.44 3.78
N SER A 15 -17.14 4.24 4.36
CA SER A 15 -15.86 3.59 4.64
C SER A 15 -15.31 2.93 3.38
N GLN A 16 -16.15 2.18 2.66
CA GLN A 16 -15.80 1.56 1.39
C GLN A 16 -15.46 2.63 0.34
N PHE A 17 -16.24 3.71 0.26
CA PHE A 17 -15.93 4.83 -0.63
C PHE A 17 -14.57 5.48 -0.33
N LYS A 18 -14.26 5.73 0.96
CA LYS A 18 -12.93 6.24 1.36
C LYS A 18 -11.82 5.27 0.97
N TRP A 19 -12.05 3.98 1.12
CA TRP A 19 -11.09 2.95 0.73
C TRP A 19 -10.80 3.01 -0.77
N ASP A 20 -11.84 2.90 -1.61
CA ASP A 20 -11.70 2.81 -3.07
C ASP A 20 -11.12 4.11 -3.66
N HIS A 21 -11.68 5.24 -3.27
CA HIS A 21 -11.35 6.53 -3.89
C HIS A 21 -10.10 7.18 -3.30
N TYR A 22 -9.77 6.93 -2.02
CA TYR A 22 -8.62 7.58 -1.40
C TYR A 22 -7.44 6.64 -1.29
N ILE A 23 -7.62 5.45 -0.70
CA ILE A 23 -6.49 4.59 -0.36
C ILE A 23 -6.05 3.81 -1.60
N LEU A 24 -6.97 3.07 -2.22
CA LEU A 24 -6.67 2.21 -3.35
C LEU A 24 -6.25 3.03 -4.57
N SER A 25 -6.98 4.11 -4.90
CA SER A 25 -6.61 4.99 -6.00
C SER A 25 -5.23 5.63 -5.81
N SER A 26 -4.88 6.05 -4.59
CA SER A 26 -3.54 6.59 -4.32
C SER A 26 -2.45 5.51 -4.38
N LEU A 27 -2.73 4.30 -3.91
CA LEU A 27 -1.78 3.18 -4.03
C LEU A 27 -1.54 2.78 -5.48
N ARG A 28 -2.59 2.69 -6.30
CA ARG A 28 -2.47 2.45 -7.75
C ARG A 28 -1.63 3.52 -8.43
N GLN A 29 -1.85 4.78 -8.07
CA GLN A 29 -1.05 5.87 -8.63
C GLN A 29 0.41 5.83 -8.15
N PHE A 30 0.65 5.54 -6.87
CA PHE A 30 2.00 5.38 -6.34
C PHE A 30 2.74 4.25 -7.06
N GLU A 31 2.09 3.10 -7.25
CA GLU A 31 2.64 1.97 -8.00
C GLU A 31 2.96 2.35 -9.45
N LYS A 32 2.06 3.05 -10.14
CA LYS A 32 2.30 3.54 -11.50
C LYS A 32 3.50 4.50 -11.60
N LEU A 33 3.72 5.34 -10.60
CA LEU A 33 4.80 6.33 -10.59
C LEU A 33 6.15 5.75 -10.18
N TYR A 34 6.16 4.82 -9.22
CA TYR A 34 7.39 4.34 -8.57
C TYR A 34 7.67 2.85 -8.79
N GLY A 35 6.79 2.13 -9.48
CA GLY A 35 6.91 0.70 -9.76
C GLY A 35 6.82 -0.20 -8.53
N SER A 36 6.35 0.33 -7.39
CA SER A 36 6.18 -0.46 -6.16
C SER A 36 5.06 0.12 -5.30
N THR A 37 4.56 -0.66 -4.35
CA THR A 37 3.63 -0.20 -3.31
C THR A 37 4.35 0.07 -1.97
N ASP A 38 5.68 0.21 -2.00
CA ASP A 38 6.52 0.39 -0.83
C ASP A 38 6.54 1.84 -0.34
N VAL A 39 5.36 2.32 0.04
CA VAL A 39 5.18 3.69 0.53
C VAL A 39 5.87 3.84 1.89
N LEU A 40 6.81 4.77 1.97
CA LEU A 40 7.47 5.12 3.23
C LEU A 40 6.49 5.81 4.17
N ARG A 41 6.57 5.52 5.47
CA ARG A 41 5.67 6.07 6.50
C ARG A 41 5.47 7.60 6.47
N PRO A 42 6.50 8.45 6.26
CA PRO A 42 6.31 9.90 6.21
C PRO A 42 5.69 10.43 4.92
N PHE A 43 5.48 9.58 3.90
CA PHE A 43 4.97 10.03 2.61
C PHE A 43 3.57 10.67 2.73
N VAL A 44 3.47 11.88 2.17
CA VAL A 44 2.24 12.65 2.04
C VAL A 44 2.01 12.88 0.55
N VAL A 45 0.77 12.70 0.10
CA VAL A 45 0.40 12.98 -1.29
C VAL A 45 0.59 14.48 -1.55
N PRO A 46 1.38 14.87 -2.57
CA PRO A 46 1.59 16.28 -2.89
C PRO A 46 0.28 17.00 -3.19
N GLU A 47 0.14 18.21 -2.65
CA GLU A 47 -0.98 19.09 -2.99
C GLU A 47 -0.73 19.78 -4.33
N GLY A 48 -1.77 19.91 -5.16
CA GLY A 48 -1.65 20.57 -6.46
C GLY A 48 -1.09 19.70 -7.59
N ASP A 49 -0.64 18.47 -7.29
CA ASP A 49 -0.09 17.57 -8.29
C ASP A 49 -1.21 16.73 -8.94
N GLU A 50 -1.51 17.03 -10.20
CA GLU A 50 -2.54 16.35 -10.99
C GLU A 50 -2.24 14.89 -11.29
N ALA A 51 -1.00 14.43 -11.06
CA ALA A 51 -0.70 13.01 -11.08
C ALA A 51 -1.48 12.26 -10.01
N TRP A 52 -1.89 12.92 -8.92
CA TRP A 52 -2.61 12.30 -7.81
C TRP A 52 -4.11 12.62 -7.82
N PRO A 53 -4.95 11.71 -7.31
CA PRO A 53 -6.37 12.03 -7.10
C PRO A 53 -6.51 13.26 -6.20
N LYS A 54 -7.29 14.26 -6.65
CA LYS A 54 -7.46 15.53 -5.90
C LYS A 54 -7.90 15.33 -4.45
N PHE A 55 -8.75 14.34 -4.19
CA PHE A 55 -9.21 14.02 -2.85
C PHE A 55 -8.15 13.39 -1.94
N ALA A 56 -7.03 12.94 -2.51
CA ALA A 56 -5.91 12.36 -1.80
C ALA A 56 -4.84 13.38 -1.43
N TRP A 57 -4.83 14.56 -2.05
CA TRP A 57 -3.89 15.64 -1.77
C TRP A 57 -3.81 15.97 -0.26
N GLY A 58 -2.59 16.14 0.23
CA GLY A 58 -2.30 16.42 1.65
C GLY A 58 -2.51 15.23 2.59
N ARG A 59 -2.96 14.06 2.10
CA ARG A 59 -3.15 12.88 2.95
C ARG A 59 -1.84 12.15 3.19
N ARG A 60 -1.68 11.68 4.43
CA ARG A 60 -0.54 10.85 4.88
C ARG A 60 -0.68 9.40 4.41
N LEU A 61 -0.58 9.16 3.10
CA LEU A 61 -0.70 7.83 2.52
C LEU A 61 0.27 6.83 3.17
N GLY A 62 1.51 7.24 3.46
CA GLY A 62 2.48 6.37 4.13
C GLY A 62 2.06 5.91 5.53
N PHE A 63 1.35 6.76 6.27
CA PHE A 63 0.80 6.39 7.58
C PHE A 63 -0.33 5.36 7.45
N ILE A 64 -1.20 5.54 6.45
CA ILE A 64 -2.30 4.61 6.17
C ILE A 64 -1.74 3.23 5.77
N VAL A 65 -0.77 3.19 4.86
CA VAL A 65 -0.10 1.97 4.42
C VAL A 65 0.59 1.24 5.58
N ALA A 66 1.27 1.97 6.46
CA ALA A 66 1.86 1.39 7.67
C ALA A 66 0.78 0.77 8.59
N ALA A 67 -0.38 1.41 8.72
CA ALA A 67 -1.49 0.89 9.50
C ALA A 67 -2.13 -0.35 8.84
N MET A 68 -2.21 -0.39 7.50
CA MET A 68 -2.63 -1.58 6.75
C MET A 68 -1.71 -2.77 7.00
N ARG A 69 -0.39 -2.57 6.96
CA ARG A 69 0.61 -3.62 7.28
C ARG A 69 0.51 -4.15 8.71
N SER A 70 0.00 -3.33 9.64
CA SER A 70 -0.27 -3.77 11.01
C SER A 70 -1.59 -4.54 11.17
N GLY A 71 -2.32 -4.80 10.07
CA GLY A 71 -3.60 -5.51 10.07
C GLY A 71 -4.80 -4.69 10.57
N LYS A 72 -4.64 -3.36 10.72
CA LYS A 72 -5.63 -2.52 11.41
C LYS A 72 -6.66 -1.82 10.51
N VAL A 73 -6.43 -1.72 9.19
CA VAL A 73 -7.07 -0.67 8.36
C VAL A 73 -7.62 -1.14 7.01
N TYR A 74 -7.60 -2.43 6.67
CA TYR A 74 -8.22 -2.88 5.42
C TYR A 74 -9.23 -4.01 5.63
N ALA A 75 -10.26 -4.00 4.80
CA ALA A 75 -11.32 -4.98 4.84
C ALA A 75 -10.89 -6.25 4.06
N PRO A 76 -11.34 -7.45 4.44
CA PRO A 76 -10.92 -8.70 3.80
C PRO A 76 -11.13 -8.73 2.28
N GLN A 77 -12.20 -8.11 1.79
CA GLN A 77 -12.52 -8.02 0.36
C GLN A 77 -11.46 -7.26 -0.46
N SER A 78 -10.71 -6.37 0.17
CA SER A 78 -9.68 -5.57 -0.49
C SER A 78 -8.36 -6.31 -0.62
N LYS A 79 -8.21 -7.48 0.01
CA LYS A 79 -6.96 -8.24 0.04
C LYS A 79 -6.55 -8.70 -1.36
N GLU A 80 -7.50 -9.18 -2.16
CA GLU A 80 -7.23 -9.68 -3.52
C GLU A 80 -6.70 -8.57 -4.44
N GLU A 81 -7.26 -7.36 -4.35
CA GLU A 81 -6.77 -6.22 -5.13
C GLU A 81 -5.37 -5.76 -4.69
N LEU A 82 -5.10 -5.78 -3.39
CA LEU A 82 -3.79 -5.45 -2.85
C LEU A 82 -2.75 -6.48 -3.28
N GLU A 83 -3.09 -7.77 -3.30
CA GLU A 83 -2.21 -8.83 -3.84
C GLU A 83 -1.90 -8.61 -5.32
N LYS A 84 -2.91 -8.26 -6.14
CA LYS A 84 -2.72 -7.90 -7.56
C LYS A 84 -1.81 -6.69 -7.76
N LEU A 85 -1.79 -5.76 -6.81
CA LEU A 85 -0.89 -4.59 -6.80
C LEU A 85 0.50 -4.89 -6.23
N GLY A 86 0.80 -6.15 -5.88
CA GLY A 86 2.07 -6.53 -5.27
C GLY A 86 2.25 -5.93 -3.88
N PHE A 87 1.17 -5.68 -3.15
CA PHE A 87 1.22 -5.08 -1.81
C PHE A 87 1.91 -6.02 -0.82
N CYS A 88 2.97 -5.52 -0.18
CA CYS A 88 3.61 -6.21 0.94
C CYS A 88 2.78 -6.00 2.22
N PHE A 89 2.12 -7.08 2.66
CA PHE A 89 1.32 -7.11 3.89
C PHE A 89 2.16 -7.19 5.17
N THR A 90 3.39 -7.69 5.06
CA THR A 90 4.38 -7.66 6.15
C THR A 90 5.15 -6.35 6.13
N SER A 91 6.20 -6.22 6.96
CA SER A 91 7.09 -5.05 6.84
C SER A 91 8.04 -5.20 5.65
N ILE A 92 8.38 -4.08 5.00
CA ILE A 92 9.40 -4.05 3.92
C ILE A 92 10.71 -4.66 4.41
N ALA A 93 11.11 -4.35 5.66
CA ALA A 93 12.31 -4.88 6.27
C ALA A 93 12.27 -6.41 6.41
N GLU A 94 11.12 -6.97 6.81
CA GLU A 94 10.94 -8.42 6.95
C GLU A 94 10.92 -9.12 5.58
N ARG A 95 10.28 -8.52 4.57
CA ARG A 95 10.33 -9.01 3.18
C ARG A 95 11.77 -9.03 2.68
N ASP A 96 12.47 -7.90 2.74
CA ASP A 96 13.84 -7.79 2.25
C ASP A 96 14.81 -8.70 3.01
N TRP A 97 14.61 -8.88 4.32
CA TRP A 97 15.33 -9.88 5.11
C TRP A 97 15.12 -11.29 4.56
N THR A 98 13.88 -11.67 4.32
CA THR A 98 13.50 -13.03 3.93
C THR A 98 13.86 -13.35 2.47
N GLU A 99 13.67 -12.40 1.57
CA GLU A 99 13.82 -12.60 0.12
C GLU A 99 15.22 -12.29 -0.39
N LYS A 100 15.96 -11.40 0.28
CA LYS A 100 17.28 -10.94 -0.18
C LYS A 100 18.38 -11.37 0.79
N MET A 101 18.30 -10.89 2.03
CA MET A 101 19.40 -11.06 3.00
C MET A 101 19.62 -12.53 3.38
N LEU A 102 18.56 -13.24 3.76
CA LEU A 102 18.64 -14.61 4.22
C LEU A 102 19.16 -15.58 3.13
N PRO A 103 18.69 -15.54 1.86
CA PRO A 103 19.28 -16.33 0.79
C PRO A 103 20.75 -16.02 0.55
N SER A 104 21.15 -14.74 0.49
CA SER A 104 22.55 -14.35 0.31
C SER A 104 23.45 -14.87 1.43
N LEU A 105 23.00 -14.81 2.69
CA LEU A 105 23.73 -15.34 3.84
C LEU A 105 23.85 -16.86 3.81
N LYS A 106 22.83 -17.57 3.31
CA LYS A 106 22.89 -19.03 3.10
C LYS A 106 23.92 -19.40 2.05
N THR A 107 23.95 -18.70 0.92
CA THR A 107 24.96 -18.90 -0.14
C THR A 107 26.37 -18.64 0.39
N TYR A 108 26.59 -17.52 1.09
CA TYR A 108 27.89 -17.22 1.68
C TYR A 108 28.36 -18.32 2.65
N ARG A 109 27.46 -18.83 3.51
CA ARG A 109 27.79 -19.95 4.39
C ARG A 109 28.16 -21.22 3.65
N GLN A 110 27.47 -21.53 2.55
CA GLN A 110 27.75 -22.72 1.73
C GLN A 110 29.14 -22.63 1.10
N GLU A 111 29.55 -21.44 0.66
CA GLU A 111 30.85 -21.22 0.00
C GLU A 111 32.01 -21.13 0.99
N PHE A 112 31.84 -20.43 2.12
CA PHE A 112 32.92 -20.07 3.04
C PHE A 112 32.87 -20.79 4.40
N GLY A 113 31.80 -21.55 4.67
CA GLY A 113 31.65 -22.34 5.90
C GLY A 113 31.24 -21.53 7.15
N HIS A 114 31.16 -20.21 7.08
CA HIS A 114 30.74 -19.32 8.17
C HIS A 114 29.82 -18.19 7.69
N CYS A 115 29.21 -17.44 8.61
CA CYS A 115 28.36 -16.27 8.33
C CYS A 115 28.95 -15.01 9.01
N ILE A 116 30.20 -14.70 8.70
CA ILE A 116 30.85 -13.45 9.15
C ILE A 116 30.96 -12.61 7.90
N VAL A 117 30.06 -11.63 7.78
CA VAL A 117 29.95 -10.67 6.68
C VAL A 117 30.43 -9.29 7.12
#